data_AF-A0A067SSZ7-F1
#
_entry.id   AF-A0A067SSZ7-F1
#
_cell.length_a   1.000
_cell.length_b   1.000
_cell.length_c   1.000
_cell.angle_alpha   90.00
_cell.angle_beta   90.00
_cell.angle_gamma   90.00
#
_symmetry.space_group_name_H-M   'P 1'
#
loop_
_entity.id
_entity.type
_entity.pdbx_description
1 polymer ?
#
loop_
_entity_poly.entity_id
_entity_poly.type
_entity_poly.pdbx_seq_one_letter_code
_entity_poly.pdbx_strand_id
1 'polypeptide(L)'
;IITSFRLDSEGIFGLLFRTGSVISGSAALRVLFPGSNIISYRPRDLDFYVANDMEHTVRKFFEDHTAFRLEPVTDRYYNPSIRRVLVLKSHEKSINIVVSKSRVSILPLFQFHSTAVMNFISSTGIFCAYPSLTFRRRNLVNPSYFWKRGTYFLLIRCLEKYSRRGFDTRYTLKWEDVRQHECGKEWFCPHTVRRLHDGG
;
A
#
# COMPACT_ATOMS: atom_id res chain seq x y z
N ILE A 1 -8.08 -8.98 10.19
CA ILE A 1 -8.34 -8.40 8.84
C ILE A 1 -8.66 -9.51 7.84
N ILE A 2 -7.77 -10.50 7.69
CA ILE A 2 -7.97 -11.67 6.81
C ILE A 2 -9.32 -12.36 7.04
N THR A 3 -9.65 -12.66 8.30
CA THR A 3 -10.93 -13.27 8.70
C THR A 3 -12.17 -12.45 8.32
N SER A 4 -12.07 -11.13 8.24
CA SER A 4 -13.19 -10.26 7.81
C SER A 4 -13.50 -10.36 6.30
N PHE A 5 -12.60 -10.97 5.54
CA PHE A 5 -12.79 -11.36 4.13
C PHE A 5 -13.17 -12.85 4.00
N ARG A 6 -13.45 -13.55 5.11
CA ARG A 6 -13.70 -15.01 5.16
C ARG A 6 -12.57 -15.83 4.53
N LEU A 7 -11.34 -15.35 4.67
CA LEU A 7 -10.14 -16.05 4.22
C LEU A 7 -9.55 -16.83 5.39
N ASP A 8 -9.04 -18.03 5.09
CA ASP A 8 -8.26 -18.81 6.03
C ASP A 8 -6.90 -18.14 6.30
N SER A 9 -6.55 -17.97 7.57
CA SER A 9 -5.33 -17.23 7.92
C SER A 9 -4.08 -18.03 7.61
N GLU A 10 -4.05 -19.32 7.94
CA GLU A 10 -2.89 -20.18 7.68
C GLU A 10 -2.62 -20.31 6.17
N GLY A 11 -3.67 -20.56 5.38
CA GLY A 11 -3.59 -20.61 3.92
C GLY A 11 -3.06 -19.32 3.31
N ILE A 12 -3.49 -18.15 3.82
CA ILE A 12 -2.99 -16.86 3.34
C ILE A 12 -1.54 -16.63 3.73
N PHE A 13 -1.15 -16.84 4.99
CA PHE A 13 0.25 -16.66 5.39
C PHE A 13 1.19 -17.66 4.68
N GLY A 14 0.72 -18.90 4.44
CA GLY A 14 1.41 -19.87 3.61
C GLY A 14 1.53 -19.43 2.15
N LEU A 15 0.50 -18.79 1.58
CA LEU A 15 0.57 -18.20 0.24
C LEU A 15 1.59 -17.06 0.17
N LEU A 16 1.57 -16.14 1.15
CA LEU A 16 2.53 -15.04 1.23
C LEU A 16 3.97 -15.58 1.29
N PHE A 17 4.19 -16.61 2.10
CA PHE A 17 5.51 -17.24 2.25
C PHE A 17 6.00 -17.86 0.94
N ARG A 18 5.18 -18.70 0.30
CA ARG A 18 5.57 -19.43 -0.93
C ARG A 18 5.79 -18.52 -2.13
N THR A 19 5.11 -17.38 -2.18
CA THR A 19 5.11 -16.50 -3.37
C THR A 19 5.91 -15.22 -3.17
N GLY A 20 6.41 -14.95 -1.96
CA GLY A 20 6.99 -13.65 -1.61
C GLY A 20 6.01 -12.48 -1.74
N SER A 21 4.69 -12.76 -1.80
CA SER A 21 3.67 -11.73 -1.89
C SER A 21 3.50 -11.02 -0.55
N VAL A 22 2.96 -9.81 -0.58
CA VAL A 22 2.68 -9.02 0.63
C VAL A 22 1.29 -8.40 0.57
N ILE A 23 0.71 -8.13 1.73
CA ILE A 23 -0.54 -7.38 1.87
C ILE A 23 -0.20 -5.93 2.25
N SER A 24 -0.74 -4.93 1.56
CA SER A 24 -0.44 -3.52 1.85
C SER A 24 -1.72 -2.66 1.92
N GLY A 25 -1.61 -1.35 1.66
CA GLY A 25 -2.70 -0.40 1.67
C GLY A 25 -3.33 -0.23 3.05
N SER A 26 -4.66 -0.15 3.06
CA SER A 26 -5.44 0.10 4.29
C SER A 26 -5.31 -1.03 5.32
N ALA A 27 -5.03 -2.26 4.86
CA ALA A 27 -4.89 -3.42 5.73
C ALA A 27 -3.63 -3.34 6.59
N ALA A 28 -2.49 -3.00 5.99
CA ALA A 28 -1.22 -2.83 6.73
C ALA A 28 -1.34 -1.71 7.78
N LEU A 29 -1.93 -0.57 7.41
CA LEU A 29 -2.16 0.52 8.36
C LEU A 29 -3.04 0.11 9.54
N ARG A 30 -4.09 -0.68 9.31
CA ARG A 30 -4.94 -1.13 10.42
C ARG A 30 -4.23 -2.08 11.38
N VAL A 31 -3.21 -2.82 10.92
CA VAL A 31 -2.34 -3.60 11.81
C VAL A 31 -1.38 -2.71 12.60
N LEU A 32 -0.87 -1.62 12.01
CA LEU A 32 0.01 -0.66 12.71
C LEU A 32 -0.72 0.17 13.78
N PHE A 33 -2.03 0.33 13.69
CA PHE A 33 -2.84 1.10 14.66
C PHE A 33 -3.96 0.26 15.30
N PRO A 34 -3.63 -0.81 16.05
CA PRO A 34 -4.64 -1.65 16.69
C PRO A 34 -5.43 -0.84 17.72
N GLY A 35 -6.75 -1.04 17.79
CA GLY A 35 -7.61 -0.41 18.81
C GLY A 35 -7.83 1.10 18.67
N SER A 36 -7.18 1.79 17.72
CA SER A 36 -7.45 3.21 17.50
C SER A 36 -8.84 3.40 16.85
N ASN A 37 -9.73 4.13 17.53
CA ASN A 37 -11.00 4.61 16.94
C ASN A 37 -10.77 5.56 15.75
N ILE A 38 -9.51 5.96 15.54
CA ILE A 38 -9.06 6.91 14.52
C ILE A 38 -9.10 6.28 13.12
N ILE A 39 -8.79 4.99 12.97
CA ILE A 39 -9.02 4.26 11.72
C ILE A 39 -10.33 3.49 11.84
N SER A 40 -11.46 4.20 11.94
CA SER A 40 -12.80 3.62 12.08
C SER A 40 -13.28 2.84 10.84
N TYR A 41 -12.54 2.92 9.73
CA TYR A 41 -12.90 2.27 8.47
C TYR A 41 -12.58 0.76 8.50
N ARG A 42 -13.61 -0.07 8.25
CA ARG A 42 -13.43 -1.49 7.92
C ARG A 42 -13.00 -1.62 6.44
N PRO A 43 -11.82 -2.19 6.13
CA PRO A 43 -11.41 -2.41 4.75
C PRO A 43 -12.47 -3.20 3.98
N ARG A 44 -12.90 -2.65 2.85
CA ARG A 44 -13.75 -3.35 1.86
C ARG A 44 -12.90 -4.02 0.79
N ASP A 45 -11.68 -3.53 0.61
CA ASP A 45 -10.65 -4.02 -0.28
C ASP A 45 -9.46 -4.61 0.51
N LEU A 46 -8.80 -5.59 -0.08
CA LEU A 46 -7.54 -6.15 0.39
C LEU A 46 -6.53 -6.16 -0.77
N ASP A 47 -5.43 -5.44 -0.62
CA ASP A 47 -4.43 -5.27 -1.67
C ASP A 47 -3.27 -6.27 -1.48
N PHE A 48 -3.16 -7.26 -2.38
CA PHE A 48 -2.04 -8.18 -2.49
C PHE A 48 -1.06 -7.67 -3.54
N TYR A 49 0.21 -7.55 -3.18
CA TYR A 49 1.29 -7.21 -4.09
C TYR A 49 2.06 -8.47 -4.40
N VAL A 50 2.20 -8.75 -5.70
CA VAL A 50 2.66 -10.04 -6.20
C VAL A 50 3.77 -9.84 -7.22
N ALA A 51 4.78 -10.70 -7.19
CA ALA A 51 5.81 -10.77 -8.22
C ALA A 51 5.20 -11.17 -9.57
N ASN A 52 5.77 -10.68 -10.68
CA ASN A 52 5.17 -10.88 -12.01
C ASN A 52 5.03 -12.35 -12.44
N ASP A 53 5.91 -13.21 -11.95
CA ASP A 53 5.99 -14.65 -12.20
C ASP A 53 5.09 -15.46 -11.24
N MET A 54 4.66 -14.87 -10.13
CA MET A 54 3.78 -15.50 -9.13
C MET A 54 2.30 -15.16 -9.32
N GLU A 55 1.96 -14.29 -10.28
CA GLU A 55 0.59 -13.83 -10.52
C GLU A 55 -0.40 -14.99 -10.70
N HIS A 56 -0.06 -15.95 -11.58
CA HIS A 56 -0.94 -17.08 -11.88
C HIS A 56 -1.19 -17.92 -10.63
N THR A 57 -0.16 -18.19 -9.84
CA THR A 57 -0.23 -18.96 -8.60
C THR A 57 -1.14 -18.30 -7.58
N VAL A 58 -0.98 -16.99 -7.35
CA VAL A 58 -1.80 -16.23 -6.39
C VAL A 58 -3.26 -16.14 -6.85
N ARG A 59 -3.50 -15.83 -8.14
CA ARG A 59 -4.86 -15.78 -8.70
C ARG A 59 -5.56 -17.14 -8.55
N LYS A 60 -4.89 -18.23 -8.96
CA LYS A 60 -5.44 -19.59 -8.89
C LYS A 60 -5.75 -20.00 -7.46
N PHE A 61 -4.90 -19.63 -6.49
CA PHE A 61 -5.19 -19.88 -5.08
C PHE A 61 -6.55 -19.31 -4.66
N PHE A 62 -6.82 -18.03 -4.99
CA PHE A 62 -8.11 -17.42 -4.63
C PHE A 62 -9.28 -18.05 -5.37
N GLU A 63 -9.13 -18.40 -6.65
CA GLU A 63 -10.18 -19.05 -7.43
C GLU A 63 -10.52 -20.44 -6.89
N ASP A 64 -9.51 -21.24 -6.56
CA ASP A 64 -9.66 -22.62 -6.13
C ASP A 64 -10.10 -22.76 -4.65
N HIS A 65 -9.71 -21.82 -3.78
CA HIS A 65 -9.90 -21.96 -2.32
C HIS A 65 -10.88 -20.95 -1.71
N THR A 66 -11.45 -20.04 -2.50
CA THR A 66 -12.34 -18.98 -1.98
C THR A 66 -13.53 -18.73 -2.90
N ALA A 67 -14.45 -17.87 -2.45
CA ALA A 67 -15.58 -17.39 -3.26
C ALA A 67 -15.24 -16.18 -4.15
N PHE A 68 -14.00 -15.69 -4.14
CA PHE A 68 -13.59 -14.53 -4.94
C PHE A 68 -13.41 -14.91 -6.41
N ARG A 69 -13.99 -14.13 -7.32
CA ARG A 69 -13.92 -14.36 -8.77
C ARG A 69 -13.47 -13.12 -9.51
N LEU A 70 -12.75 -13.31 -10.61
CA LEU A 70 -12.21 -12.25 -11.43
C LEU A 70 -13.33 -11.40 -12.03
N GLU A 71 -13.22 -10.09 -11.87
CA GLU A 71 -14.09 -9.14 -12.55
C GLU A 71 -13.34 -8.38 -13.66
N PRO A 72 -14.05 -7.99 -14.75
CA PRO A 72 -13.49 -7.09 -15.76
C PRO A 72 -13.09 -5.76 -15.12
N VAL A 73 -11.83 -5.35 -15.29
CA VAL A 73 -11.31 -4.14 -14.66
C VAL A 73 -11.50 -2.94 -15.59
N THR A 74 -12.05 -1.85 -15.06
CA THR A 74 -12.24 -0.55 -15.77
C THR A 74 -11.23 0.53 -15.36
N ASP A 75 -10.53 0.38 -14.23
CA ASP A 75 -9.69 1.45 -13.68
C ASP A 75 -8.17 1.17 -13.75
N ARG A 76 -7.42 2.24 -14.06
CA ARG A 76 -5.94 2.22 -14.13
C ARG A 76 -5.34 2.81 -12.85
N TYR A 77 -4.71 1.98 -12.03
CA TYR A 77 -3.76 2.47 -11.03
C TYR A 77 -2.51 3.02 -11.74
N TYR A 78 -2.21 4.31 -11.56
CA TYR A 78 -0.95 4.86 -12.05
C TYR A 78 0.19 4.62 -11.06
N ASN A 79 0.99 3.60 -11.36
CA ASN A 79 2.27 3.33 -10.72
C ASN A 79 3.17 2.66 -11.79
N PRO A 80 4.34 3.23 -12.11
CA PRO A 80 5.14 2.72 -13.22
C PRO A 80 5.74 1.33 -12.96
N SER A 81 5.75 0.86 -11.71
CA SER A 81 6.15 -0.51 -11.35
C SER A 81 5.00 -1.50 -11.27
N ILE A 82 3.75 -1.08 -11.47
CA ILE A 82 2.61 -1.99 -11.61
C ILE A 82 2.51 -2.43 -13.08
N ARG A 83 2.51 -3.73 -13.33
CA ARG A 83 2.22 -4.34 -14.64
C ARG A 83 0.74 -4.29 -14.94
N ARG A 84 -0.07 -4.77 -13.99
CA ARG A 84 -1.53 -4.76 -14.03
C ARG A 84 -2.11 -4.96 -12.63
N VAL A 85 -3.39 -4.67 -12.48
CA VAL A 85 -4.16 -5.00 -11.27
C VAL A 85 -5.30 -5.91 -11.69
N LEU A 86 -5.43 -7.05 -11.03
CA LEU A 86 -6.60 -7.91 -11.16
C LEU A 86 -7.52 -7.63 -9.96
N VAL A 87 -8.82 -7.53 -10.21
CA VAL A 87 -9.80 -7.36 -9.14
C VAL A 87 -10.61 -8.64 -9.04
N LEU A 88 -10.54 -9.29 -7.89
CA LEU A 88 -11.43 -10.39 -7.55
C LEU A 88 -12.52 -9.86 -6.61
N LYS A 89 -13.79 -10.19 -6.85
CA LYS A 89 -14.89 -9.80 -5.96
C LYS A 89 -15.63 -11.00 -5.38
N SER A 90 -16.16 -10.78 -4.18
CA SER A 90 -17.12 -11.66 -3.51
C SER A 90 -18.02 -10.80 -2.64
N HIS A 91 -19.32 -10.75 -2.95
CA HIS A 91 -20.28 -9.84 -2.30
C HIS A 91 -19.78 -8.38 -2.29
N GLU A 92 -19.75 -7.72 -1.13
CA GLU A 92 -19.28 -6.34 -0.95
C GLU A 92 -17.75 -6.22 -0.72
N LYS A 93 -17.00 -7.31 -0.89
CA LYS A 93 -15.56 -7.36 -0.67
C LYS A 93 -14.81 -7.53 -1.98
N SER A 94 -13.62 -6.93 -2.05
CA SER A 94 -12.70 -7.12 -3.16
C SER A 94 -11.29 -7.46 -2.72
N ILE A 95 -10.60 -8.26 -3.54
CA ILE A 95 -9.17 -8.52 -3.45
C ILE A 95 -8.53 -7.94 -4.70
N ASN A 96 -7.62 -6.99 -4.51
CA ASN A 96 -6.84 -6.43 -5.60
C ASN A 96 -5.50 -7.18 -5.64
N ILE A 97 -5.25 -7.90 -6.73
CA ILE A 97 -3.94 -8.50 -7.00
C ILE A 97 -3.15 -7.50 -7.84
N VAL A 98 -2.29 -6.74 -7.17
CA VAL A 98 -1.39 -5.75 -7.74
C VAL A 98 -0.11 -6.43 -8.19
N VAL A 99 0.04 -6.59 -9.51
CA VAL A 99 1.15 -7.32 -10.10
C VAL A 99 2.31 -6.37 -10.37
N SER A 100 3.46 -6.64 -9.77
CA SER A 100 4.71 -5.94 -10.03
C SER A 100 5.16 -6.13 -11.49
N LYS A 101 5.95 -5.22 -12.03
CA LYS A 101 6.66 -5.43 -13.32
C LYS A 101 7.86 -6.35 -13.20
N SER A 102 8.36 -6.56 -11.98
CA SER A 102 9.55 -7.37 -11.71
C SER A 102 9.20 -8.62 -10.88
N ARG A 103 10.21 -9.44 -10.59
CA ARG A 103 10.12 -10.57 -9.66
C ARG A 103 10.09 -10.13 -8.18
N VAL A 104 10.06 -8.82 -7.91
CA VAL A 104 9.99 -8.26 -6.55
C VAL A 104 8.60 -7.69 -6.33
N SER A 105 7.84 -8.30 -5.42
CA SER A 105 6.45 -7.93 -5.10
C SER A 105 6.33 -6.53 -4.51
N ILE A 106 7.29 -6.09 -3.70
CA ILE A 106 7.24 -4.82 -2.96
C ILE A 106 7.63 -3.59 -3.80
N LEU A 107 8.15 -3.77 -5.02
CA LEU A 107 8.64 -2.67 -5.85
C LEU A 107 7.58 -1.55 -6.08
N PRO A 108 6.29 -1.86 -6.35
CA PRO A 108 5.26 -0.83 -6.46
C PRO A 108 5.08 0.01 -5.19
N LEU A 109 5.32 -0.55 -4.00
CA LEU A 109 5.04 0.13 -2.72
C LEU A 109 5.91 1.37 -2.54
N PHE A 110 7.19 1.28 -2.88
CA PHE A 110 8.14 2.40 -2.75
C PHE A 110 7.99 3.44 -3.87
N GLN A 111 7.13 3.15 -4.85
CA GLN A 111 6.72 4.10 -5.88
C GLN A 111 5.32 4.64 -5.65
N PHE A 112 4.77 4.50 -4.43
CA PHE A 112 3.50 5.11 -4.10
C PHE A 112 3.55 6.62 -3.97
N HIS A 113 2.37 7.20 -4.04
CA HIS A 113 2.13 8.63 -3.96
C HIS A 113 2.51 9.23 -2.61
N SER A 114 2.58 8.46 -1.51
CA SER A 114 2.93 9.03 -0.21
C SER A 114 3.43 7.98 0.80
N THR A 115 4.10 8.43 1.86
CA THR A 115 4.73 7.55 2.87
C THR A 115 3.73 6.75 3.71
N ALA A 116 2.50 7.22 3.90
CA ALA A 116 1.48 6.51 4.68
C ALA A 116 1.12 5.11 4.13
N VAL A 117 1.37 4.86 2.84
CA VAL A 117 1.05 3.59 2.17
C VAL A 117 2.28 2.73 1.87
N MET A 118 3.46 3.11 2.38
CA MET A 118 4.71 2.36 2.22
C MET A 118 4.90 1.34 3.36
N ASN A 119 3.83 0.62 3.68
CA ASN A 119 3.75 -0.34 4.78
C ASN A 119 3.16 -1.64 4.27
N PHE A 120 3.65 -2.80 4.70
CA PHE A 120 3.12 -4.08 4.24
C PHE A 120 3.24 -5.18 5.28
N ILE A 121 2.39 -6.19 5.14
CA ILE A 121 2.38 -7.42 5.92
C ILE A 121 2.95 -8.51 5.02
N SER A 122 4.04 -9.11 5.46
CA SER A 122 4.66 -10.29 4.85
C SER A 122 4.19 -11.56 5.55
N SER A 123 4.71 -12.71 5.14
CA SER A 123 4.47 -13.98 5.83
C SER A 123 5.00 -14.02 7.27
N THR A 124 6.03 -13.23 7.59
CA THR A 124 6.75 -13.30 8.87
C THR A 124 6.49 -12.10 9.79
N GLY A 125 5.81 -11.06 9.31
CA GLY A 125 5.54 -9.87 10.11
C GLY A 125 5.18 -8.66 9.29
N ILE A 126 5.15 -7.50 9.96
CA ILE A 126 4.82 -6.22 9.36
C ILE A 126 6.07 -5.37 9.14
N PHE A 127 6.12 -4.70 7.99
CA PHE A 127 7.13 -3.73 7.63
C PHE A 127 6.51 -2.34 7.54
N CYS A 128 7.21 -1.35 8.11
CA CYS A 128 6.85 0.06 8.04
C CYS A 128 8.06 0.86 7.57
N ALA A 129 8.00 1.45 6.37
CA ALA A 129 9.15 2.13 5.78
C ALA A 129 9.52 3.45 6.48
N TYR A 130 8.53 4.07 7.15
CA TYR A 130 8.69 5.35 7.84
C TYR A 130 7.97 5.31 9.20
N PRO A 131 8.46 4.55 10.19
CA PRO A 131 7.82 4.43 11.49
C PRO A 131 7.61 5.80 12.16
N SER A 132 8.62 6.67 12.10
CA SER A 132 8.60 8.00 12.72
C SER A 132 7.48 8.89 12.17
N LEU A 133 7.22 8.83 10.86
CA LEU A 133 6.09 9.55 10.25
C LEU A 133 4.78 8.84 10.53
N THR A 134 4.75 7.53 10.29
CA THR A 134 3.53 6.73 10.34
C THR A 134 2.91 6.86 11.72
N PHE A 135 3.65 6.57 12.79
CA PHE A 135 3.13 6.62 14.16
C PHE A 135 2.81 8.05 14.65
N ARG A 136 3.44 9.08 14.08
CA ARG A 136 3.03 10.49 14.27
C ARG A 136 1.88 10.92 13.37
N ARG A 137 1.31 10.01 12.57
CA ARG A 137 0.25 10.25 11.58
C ARG A 137 0.63 11.33 10.58
N ARG A 138 1.87 11.31 10.12
CA ARG A 138 2.42 12.21 9.11
C ARG A 138 2.52 11.50 7.78
N ASN A 139 2.09 12.17 6.73
CA ASN A 139 2.09 11.62 5.38
C ASN A 139 2.83 12.58 4.44
N LEU A 140 4.01 12.18 3.97
CA LEU A 140 4.77 12.94 2.99
C LEU A 140 4.41 12.46 1.59
N VAL A 141 4.03 13.39 0.73
CA VAL A 141 3.78 13.09 -0.67
C VAL A 141 5.09 12.83 -1.40
N ASN A 142 5.11 11.80 -2.25
CA ASN A 142 6.26 11.44 -3.07
C ASN A 142 6.37 12.43 -4.25
N PRO A 143 7.49 13.15 -4.38
CA PRO A 143 7.66 14.19 -5.41
C PRO A 143 7.47 13.70 -6.84
N SER A 144 7.71 12.41 -7.10
CA SER A 144 7.56 11.81 -8.42
C SER A 144 6.15 11.94 -9.03
N TYR A 145 5.14 12.27 -8.21
CA TYR A 145 3.75 12.44 -8.63
C TYR A 145 3.37 13.86 -9.07
N PHE A 146 4.17 14.91 -8.78
CA PHE A 146 3.88 16.27 -9.25
C PHE A 146 4.20 16.48 -10.72
N TRP A 147 5.15 15.73 -11.25
CA TRP A 147 5.69 15.93 -12.60
C TRP A 147 4.84 15.27 -13.70
N LYS A 148 3.73 14.62 -13.36
CA LYS A 148 2.94 13.81 -14.29
C LYS A 148 1.55 14.41 -14.52
N ARG A 149 1.38 15.04 -15.68
CA ARG A 149 0.09 15.58 -16.15
C ARG A 149 -0.92 14.44 -16.29
N GLY A 150 -2.15 14.64 -15.80
CA GLY A 150 -3.27 13.71 -15.97
C GLY A 150 -3.58 12.77 -14.79
N THR A 151 -2.66 12.59 -13.83
CA THR A 151 -2.91 11.74 -12.63
C THR A 151 -3.27 12.55 -11.37
N TYR A 152 -3.31 13.87 -11.49
CA TYR A 152 -3.51 14.79 -10.36
C TYR A 152 -4.81 14.53 -9.61
N PHE A 153 -5.92 14.30 -10.31
CA PHE A 153 -7.21 14.07 -9.66
C PHE A 153 -7.26 12.75 -8.86
N LEU A 154 -6.68 11.67 -9.41
CA LEU A 154 -6.56 10.39 -8.70
C LEU A 154 -5.64 10.51 -7.48
N LEU A 155 -4.53 11.26 -7.61
CA LEU A 155 -3.62 11.56 -6.52
C LEU A 155 -4.35 12.29 -5.39
N ILE A 156 -5.07 13.37 -5.68
CA ILE A 156 -5.81 14.15 -4.68
C ILE A 156 -6.83 13.26 -3.94
N ARG A 157 -7.61 12.44 -4.67
CA ARG A 157 -8.54 11.48 -4.04
C ARG A 157 -7.82 10.50 -3.10
N CYS A 158 -6.66 10.00 -3.50
CA CYS A 158 -5.86 9.11 -2.64
C CYS A 158 -5.36 9.83 -1.39
N LEU A 159 -4.87 11.06 -1.52
CA LEU A 159 -4.37 11.85 -0.39
C LEU A 159 -5.51 12.23 0.57
N GLU A 160 -6.66 12.67 0.05
CA GLU A 160 -7.86 12.94 0.86
C GLU A 160 -8.32 11.72 1.65
N LYS A 161 -8.28 10.52 1.04
CA LYS A 161 -8.61 9.26 1.73
C LYS A 161 -7.78 9.08 3.00
N TYR A 162 -6.48 9.38 2.96
CA TYR A 162 -5.60 9.25 4.14
C TYR A 162 -5.72 10.44 5.10
N SER A 163 -5.97 11.65 4.61
CA SER A 163 -6.27 12.81 5.47
C SER A 163 -7.54 12.59 6.30
N ARG A 164 -8.62 12.03 5.71
CA ARG A 164 -9.84 11.64 6.44
C ARG A 164 -9.61 10.54 7.48
N ARG A 165 -8.48 9.82 7.40
CA ARG A 165 -8.04 8.80 8.38
C ARG A 165 -7.10 9.37 9.44
N GLY A 166 -7.00 10.70 9.52
CA GLY A 166 -6.24 11.42 10.54
C GLY A 166 -4.76 11.59 10.22
N PHE A 167 -4.33 11.36 8.97
CA PHE A 167 -2.97 11.70 8.55
C PHE A 167 -2.85 13.19 8.19
N ASP A 168 -1.85 13.85 8.77
CA ASP A 168 -1.38 15.16 8.35
C ASP A 168 -0.56 15.01 7.06
N THR A 169 -1.24 15.19 5.92
CA THR A 169 -0.65 15.06 4.59
C THR A 169 0.00 16.37 4.17
N ARG A 170 1.30 16.33 3.88
CA ARG A 170 2.08 17.51 3.51
C ARG A 170 2.94 17.31 2.28
N TYR A 171 3.10 18.43 1.58
CA TYR A 171 3.97 18.62 0.41
C TYR A 171 5.29 19.30 0.77
N THR A 172 5.38 19.85 1.98
CA THR A 172 6.51 20.62 2.50
C THR A 172 6.77 20.24 3.95
N LEU A 173 8.01 20.45 4.41
CA LEU A 173 8.36 20.28 5.82
C LEU A 173 8.01 21.55 6.61
N LYS A 174 6.83 21.56 7.19
CA LYS A 174 6.38 22.62 8.11
C LYS A 174 5.91 22.06 9.46
N TRP A 175 6.45 20.93 9.90
CA TRP A 175 6.14 20.42 11.23
C TRP A 175 6.96 21.17 12.28
N GLU A 176 6.32 21.59 13.36
CA GLU A 176 6.92 22.43 14.41
C GLU A 176 8.14 21.78 15.10
N ASP A 177 8.16 20.44 15.15
CA ASP A 177 9.25 19.63 15.70
C ASP A 177 10.40 19.42 14.71
N VAL A 178 10.27 19.81 13.45
CA VAL A 178 11.35 19.76 12.44
C VAL A 178 11.97 21.15 12.34
N ARG A 179 12.99 21.39 13.15
CA ARG A 179 13.68 22.69 13.23
C ARG A 179 14.77 22.87 12.18
N GLN A 180 15.41 21.78 11.76
CA GLN A 180 16.51 21.76 10.79
C GLN A 180 16.30 20.62 9.81
N HIS A 181 16.64 20.87 8.56
CA HIS A 181 16.49 19.92 7.47
C HIS A 181 17.45 20.28 6.34
N GLU A 182 18.24 19.30 5.89
CA GLU A 182 19.05 19.43 4.69
C GLU A 182 18.37 18.70 3.52
N CYS A 183 18.03 19.47 2.48
CA CYS A 183 17.40 18.93 1.28
C CYS A 183 18.26 17.81 0.66
N GLY A 184 17.62 16.68 0.36
CA GLY A 184 18.27 15.54 -0.30
C GLY A 184 19.06 14.60 0.61
N LYS A 185 19.24 14.94 1.90
CA LYS A 185 19.96 14.10 2.86
C LYS A 185 19.04 13.36 3.83
N GLU A 186 18.01 14.04 4.30
CA GLU A 186 17.11 13.50 5.30
C GLU A 186 16.00 12.62 4.69
N TRP A 187 15.66 11.53 5.36
CA TRP A 187 14.62 10.58 4.93
C TRP A 187 13.21 11.21 4.90
N PHE A 188 13.00 12.29 5.67
CA PHE A 188 11.77 13.09 5.67
C PHE A 188 11.82 14.28 4.69
N CYS A 189 12.87 14.42 3.87
CA CYS A 189 12.99 15.52 2.92
C CYS A 189 11.85 15.49 1.88
N PRO A 190 11.03 16.54 1.72
CA PRO A 190 9.85 16.52 0.85
C PRO A 190 10.23 16.67 -0.62
N HIS A 191 11.51 16.89 -0.92
CA HIS A 191 12.06 16.97 -2.28
C HIS A 191 12.76 15.67 -2.71
N THR A 192 12.89 14.70 -1.80
CA THR A 192 13.55 13.42 -2.10
C THR A 192 12.51 12.41 -2.58
N VAL A 193 12.78 11.81 -3.75
CA VAL A 193 11.98 10.70 -4.28
C VAL A 193 12.16 9.50 -3.35
N ARG A 194 11.05 8.93 -2.91
CA ARG A 194 11.06 7.84 -1.93
C ARG A 194 11.65 6.56 -2.51
N ARG A 195 12.51 5.88 -1.75
CA ARG A 195 13.14 4.60 -2.12
C ARG A 195 13.13 3.62 -0.95
N LEU A 196 13.52 2.38 -1.25
CA LEU A 196 13.65 1.30 -0.26
C LEU A 196 14.73 1.57 0.79
N HIS A 197 15.75 2.37 0.46
CA HIS A 197 16.93 2.62 1.30
C HIS A 197 16.89 3.98 2.02
N ASP A 198 15.74 4.64 2.09
CA ASP A 198 15.65 5.98 2.68
C ASP A 198 15.90 5.97 4.21
N GLY A 199 15.73 4.83 4.90
CA GLY A 199 16.11 4.67 6.31
C GLY A 199 15.20 5.40 7.32
N GLY A 200 13.91 5.57 6.98
CA GLY A 200 12.92 6.31 7.79
C GLY A 200 12.42 5.65 9.06
#